data_AF-A0A0D2IUM2-F1
#
_entry.id   AF-A0A0D2IUM2-F1
#
_cell.length_a   1.000
_cell.length_b   1.000
_cell.length_c   1.000
_cell.angle_alpha   90.00
_cell.angle_beta   90.00
_cell.angle_gamma   90.00
#
_symmetry.space_group_name_H-M   'P 1'
#
loop_
_entity.id
_entity.type
_entity.pdbx_description
1 polymer ?
#
loop_
_entity_poly.entity_id
_entity_poly.type
_entity_poly.pdbx_seq_one_letter_code
_entity_poly.pdbx_strand_id
1 'polypeptide(L)'
;MSNSTGFVSSSTDKAASVDEAATIAAFGEEPETIRKIMWHASQVCYLQRRHPRTPLDILAGIVLWACCKYFCPHQASMRVGPSIQLDEPSFCSSQRARQAVENWIKNGGKTFPEGVGDVQDPEAPSRVLHLSVDMTQRLKVWKMASNVSEIFVRLLQREEQEATQQHDANMFQS
;
A
#
# COMPACT_ATOMS: atom_id res chain seq x y z
N MET A 1 7.94 50.14 -16.70
CA MET A 1 7.50 49.24 -15.63
C MET A 1 7.64 47.83 -16.16
N SER A 2 8.72 47.14 -15.79
CA SER A 2 9.00 45.77 -16.23
C SER A 2 8.86 44.86 -15.01
N ASN A 3 7.83 44.00 -15.01
CA ASN A 3 7.69 42.93 -14.03
C ASN A 3 8.44 41.71 -14.54
N SER A 4 9.52 41.34 -13.85
CA SER A 4 10.16 40.03 -13.97
C SER A 4 9.66 39.17 -12.83
N THR A 5 8.78 38.22 -13.12
CA THR A 5 8.33 37.20 -12.17
C THR A 5 9.46 36.21 -11.94
N GLY A 6 10.08 36.31 -10.76
CA GLY A 6 11.03 35.34 -10.25
C GLY A 6 10.35 33.99 -10.03
N PHE A 7 10.95 32.97 -10.62
CA PHE A 7 10.65 31.55 -10.46
C PHE A 7 10.89 31.14 -9.00
N VAL A 8 9.83 30.81 -8.25
CA VAL A 8 9.94 30.17 -6.93
C VAL A 8 9.53 28.71 -7.12
N SER A 9 10.50 27.87 -7.46
CA SER A 9 10.35 26.42 -7.47
C SER A 9 11.63 25.85 -6.87
N SER A 10 11.62 25.57 -5.55
CA SER A 10 12.71 24.82 -4.89
C SER A 10 12.43 24.42 -3.44
N SER A 11 11.41 24.95 -2.76
CA SER A 11 11.25 24.73 -1.31
C SER A 11 10.27 23.61 -0.93
N THR A 12 9.38 23.20 -1.84
CA THR A 12 8.31 22.24 -1.57
C THR A 12 8.79 20.79 -1.61
N ASP A 13 9.70 20.45 -2.54
CA ASP A 13 10.14 19.06 -2.75
C ASP A 13 11.02 18.53 -1.59
N LYS A 14 11.85 19.40 -1.00
CA LYS A 14 12.68 19.03 0.15
C LYS A 14 11.87 18.74 1.42
N ALA A 15 10.76 19.45 1.63
CA ALA A 15 9.91 19.22 2.78
C ALA A 15 9.14 17.90 2.67
N ALA A 16 8.64 17.57 1.46
CA ALA A 16 7.97 16.31 1.19
C ALA A 16 8.90 15.10 1.34
N SER A 17 10.17 15.20 0.89
CA SER A 17 11.14 14.11 1.02
C SER A 17 11.58 13.83 2.47
N VAL A 18 11.61 14.87 3.32
CA VAL A 18 11.97 14.72 4.74
C VAL A 18 10.82 14.08 5.53
N ASP A 19 9.57 14.42 5.18
CA ASP A 19 8.36 13.85 5.77
C ASP A 19 8.19 12.35 5.43
N GLU A 20 8.53 11.97 4.19
CA GLU A 20 8.52 10.58 3.76
C GLU A 20 9.59 9.73 4.47
N ALA A 21 10.82 10.23 4.59
CA ALA A 21 11.88 9.53 5.30
C ALA A 21 11.54 9.31 6.80
N ALA A 22 10.93 10.30 7.44
CA ALA A 22 10.44 10.18 8.81
C ALA A 22 9.30 9.15 8.93
N THR A 23 8.40 9.12 7.94
CA THR A 23 7.31 8.13 7.87
C THR A 23 7.87 6.71 7.72
N ILE A 24 8.83 6.50 6.81
CA ILE A 24 9.51 5.20 6.64
C ILE A 24 10.19 4.77 7.94
N ALA A 25 10.87 5.70 8.63
CA ALA A 25 11.50 5.41 9.91
C ALA A 25 10.47 4.96 10.96
N ALA A 26 9.32 5.65 11.05
CA ALA A 26 8.23 5.30 11.98
C ALA A 26 7.64 3.91 11.68
N PHE A 27 7.44 3.55 10.41
CA PHE A 27 7.02 2.19 10.03
C PHE A 27 8.10 1.14 10.37
N GLY A 28 9.37 1.54 10.46
CA GLY A 28 10.49 0.67 10.83
C GLY A 28 10.65 0.41 12.34
N GLU A 29 10.01 1.21 13.22
CA GLU A 29 10.18 1.07 14.68
C GLU A 29 9.61 -0.23 15.23
N GLU A 30 8.41 -0.61 14.76
CA GLU A 30 7.72 -1.83 15.20
C GLU A 30 7.34 -2.74 14.03
N PRO A 31 8.30 -3.45 13.42
CA PRO A 31 8.06 -4.22 12.21
C PRO A 31 7.09 -5.39 12.39
N GLU A 32 7.07 -6.00 13.58
CA GLU A 32 6.08 -7.04 13.91
C GLU A 32 4.66 -6.48 13.96
N THR A 33 4.47 -5.32 14.58
CA THR A 33 3.19 -4.61 14.63
C THR A 33 2.70 -4.27 13.24
N ILE A 34 3.56 -3.71 12.38
CA ILE A 34 3.21 -3.38 11.00
C ILE A 34 2.85 -4.63 10.19
N ARG A 35 3.62 -5.72 10.27
CA ARG A 35 3.28 -6.98 9.59
C ARG A 35 1.94 -7.55 10.07
N LYS A 36 1.64 -7.44 11.37
CA LYS A 36 0.35 -7.86 11.92
C LYS A 36 -0.80 -7.01 11.39
N ILE A 37 -0.62 -5.68 11.32
CA ILE A 37 -1.60 -4.76 10.73
C ILE A 37 -1.83 -5.09 9.25
N MET A 38 -0.75 -5.33 8.50
CA MET A 38 -0.79 -5.68 7.09
C MET A 38 -1.58 -6.99 6.85
N TRP A 39 -1.34 -8.01 7.66
CA TRP A 39 -2.12 -9.24 7.63
C TRP A 39 -3.60 -8.99 7.96
N HIS A 40 -3.93 -8.20 8.98
CA HIS A 40 -5.33 -7.90 9.27
C HIS A 40 -6.03 -7.12 8.13
N ALA A 41 -5.33 -6.16 7.52
CA ALA A 41 -5.86 -5.40 6.39
C ALA A 41 -6.14 -6.30 5.19
N SER A 42 -5.24 -7.23 4.86
CA SER A 42 -5.44 -8.18 3.76
C SER A 42 -6.63 -9.12 4.00
N GLN A 43 -6.88 -9.54 5.25
CA GLN A 43 -8.05 -10.35 5.60
C GLN A 43 -9.37 -9.57 5.40
N VAL A 44 -9.39 -8.27 5.70
CA VAL A 44 -10.56 -7.41 5.43
C VAL A 44 -10.79 -7.27 3.92
N CYS A 45 -9.72 -7.05 3.13
CA CYS A 45 -9.81 -7.02 1.68
C CYS A 45 -10.35 -8.35 1.12
N TYR A 46 -9.88 -9.50 1.60
CA TYR A 46 -10.41 -10.83 1.23
C TYR A 46 -11.92 -10.93 1.43
N LEU A 47 -12.41 -10.56 2.63
CA LEU A 47 -13.82 -10.65 2.98
C LEU A 47 -14.66 -9.75 2.09
N GLN A 48 -14.20 -8.53 1.82
CA GLN A 48 -14.93 -7.61 0.97
C GLN A 48 -15.03 -8.09 -0.48
N ARG A 49 -13.93 -8.63 -1.05
CA ARG A 49 -13.94 -9.17 -2.42
C ARG A 49 -15.02 -10.25 -2.62
N ARG A 50 -15.30 -11.04 -1.58
CA ARG A 50 -16.29 -12.13 -1.61
C ARG A 50 -17.68 -11.71 -1.11
N HIS A 51 -17.75 -10.73 -0.22
CA HIS A 51 -18.97 -10.27 0.43
C HIS A 51 -18.99 -8.74 0.54
N PRO A 52 -19.20 -8.01 -0.58
CA PRO A 52 -19.22 -6.54 -0.58
C PRO A 52 -20.43 -6.03 0.20
N ARG A 53 -20.24 -5.73 1.48
CA ARG A 53 -21.34 -5.39 2.41
C ARG A 53 -21.08 -4.12 3.22
N THR A 54 -19.83 -3.75 3.45
CA THR A 54 -19.48 -2.66 4.37
C THR A 54 -18.31 -1.82 3.85
N PRO A 55 -18.24 -0.52 4.20
CA PRO A 55 -17.13 0.37 3.81
C PRO A 55 -15.81 0.12 4.57
N LEU A 56 -15.67 -1.00 5.29
CA LEU A 56 -14.47 -1.33 6.08
C LEU A 56 -13.23 -1.59 5.19
N ASP A 57 -13.47 -1.94 3.93
CA ASP A 57 -12.46 -2.10 2.88
C ASP A 57 -11.67 -0.82 2.61
N ILE A 58 -12.26 0.34 2.89
CA ILE A 58 -11.63 1.64 2.66
C ILE A 58 -10.42 1.81 3.58
N LEU A 59 -10.62 1.63 4.88
CA LEU A 59 -9.54 1.77 5.85
C LEU A 59 -8.50 0.66 5.65
N ALA A 60 -8.95 -0.56 5.37
CA ALA A 60 -8.05 -1.67 5.07
C ALA A 60 -7.19 -1.41 3.82
N GLY A 61 -7.78 -0.86 2.76
CA GLY A 61 -7.08 -0.51 1.53
C GLY A 61 -6.03 0.58 1.74
N ILE A 62 -6.37 1.65 2.47
CA ILE A 62 -5.42 2.73 2.81
C ILE A 62 -4.27 2.19 3.68
N VAL A 63 -4.59 1.39 4.70
CA VAL A 63 -3.59 0.79 5.59
C VAL A 63 -2.65 -0.13 4.80
N LEU A 64 -3.20 -0.99 3.93
CA LEU A 64 -2.41 -1.90 3.13
C LEU A 64 -1.52 -1.15 2.12
N TRP A 65 -2.03 -0.08 1.50
CA TRP A 65 -1.25 0.81 0.64
C TRP A 65 -0.08 1.43 1.41
N ALA A 66 -0.35 2.00 2.60
CA ALA A 66 0.68 2.61 3.43
C ALA A 66 1.75 1.59 3.87
N CYS A 67 1.36 0.35 4.22
CA CYS A 67 2.32 -0.72 4.50
C CYS A 67 3.17 -1.07 3.26
N CYS A 68 2.58 -1.16 2.07
CA CYS A 68 3.35 -1.42 0.86
C CYS A 68 4.33 -0.27 0.55
N LYS A 69 3.88 0.98 0.71
CA LYS A 69 4.66 2.18 0.38
C LYS A 69 5.77 2.49 1.39
N TYR A 70 5.49 2.44 2.69
CA TYR A 70 6.41 2.98 3.70
C TYR A 70 7.18 1.90 4.48
N PHE A 71 6.69 0.65 4.50
CA PHE A 71 7.35 -0.44 5.24
C PHE A 71 8.18 -1.36 4.34
N CYS A 72 7.64 -1.74 3.19
CA CYS A 72 8.22 -2.77 2.33
C CYS A 72 9.42 -2.37 1.45
N PRO A 73 9.64 -1.11 1.00
CA PRO A 73 10.63 -0.83 -0.04
C PRO A 73 12.07 -1.26 0.30
N HIS A 74 12.44 -1.27 1.58
CA HIS A 74 13.85 -1.30 2.00
C HIS A 74 14.18 -2.39 3.04
N GLN A 75 13.20 -3.15 3.53
CA GLN A 75 13.47 -4.17 4.55
C GLN A 75 14.04 -5.45 3.95
N ALA A 76 15.32 -5.72 4.22
CA ALA A 76 16.00 -6.95 3.79
C ALA A 76 15.34 -8.23 4.33
N SER A 77 14.75 -8.17 5.53
CA SER A 77 14.01 -9.27 6.16
C SER A 77 12.80 -9.74 5.33
N MET A 78 12.25 -8.86 4.49
CA MET A 78 11.12 -9.20 3.62
C MET A 78 11.57 -9.99 2.38
N ARG A 79 12.83 -9.88 1.96
CA ARG A 79 13.29 -10.40 0.65
C ARG A 79 13.58 -11.90 0.62
N VAL A 80 13.53 -12.58 1.76
CA VAL A 80 14.02 -13.97 1.91
C VAL A 80 12.89 -14.88 2.40
N GLY A 81 12.89 -16.13 1.94
CA GLY A 81 11.98 -17.18 2.42
C GLY A 81 10.82 -17.49 1.47
N PRO A 82 9.96 -18.46 1.87
CA PRO A 82 8.80 -18.86 1.10
C PRO A 82 7.78 -17.72 1.03
N SER A 83 7.14 -17.57 -0.13
CA SER A 83 6.12 -16.55 -0.32
C SER A 83 4.80 -16.97 0.33
N ILE A 84 4.26 -16.13 1.21
CA ILE A 84 3.04 -16.42 1.98
C ILE A 84 1.89 -15.57 1.47
N GLN A 85 0.73 -16.20 1.24
CA GLN A 85 -0.48 -15.48 0.87
C GLN A 85 -1.13 -14.87 2.12
N LEU A 86 -1.21 -13.53 2.21
CA LEU A 86 -1.72 -12.86 3.43
C LEU A 86 -3.23 -12.87 3.55
N ASP A 87 -3.94 -13.06 2.45
CA ASP A 87 -5.39 -12.92 2.39
C ASP A 87 -6.10 -14.28 2.37
N GLU A 88 -5.37 -15.38 2.59
CA GLU A 88 -5.97 -16.69 2.87
C GLU A 88 -6.70 -16.64 4.24
N PRO A 89 -8.01 -16.96 4.30
CA PRO A 89 -8.80 -16.80 5.51
C PRO A 89 -8.37 -17.75 6.62
N SER A 90 -8.14 -17.21 7.82
CA SER A 90 -7.65 -17.97 8.98
C SER A 90 -8.57 -19.09 9.49
N PHE A 91 -9.86 -19.04 9.15
CA PHE A 91 -10.88 -20.03 9.55
C PHE A 91 -10.99 -21.23 8.61
N CYS A 92 -10.45 -21.13 7.39
CA CYS A 92 -10.36 -22.25 6.44
C CYS A 92 -8.92 -22.73 6.24
N SER A 93 -7.93 -22.05 6.83
CA SER A 93 -6.53 -22.36 6.62
C SER A 93 -6.06 -23.52 7.50
N SER A 94 -5.14 -24.31 6.94
CA SER A 94 -4.49 -25.40 7.68
C SER A 94 -3.69 -24.88 8.87
N GLN A 95 -3.45 -25.71 9.89
CA GLN A 95 -2.57 -25.35 11.01
C GLN A 95 -1.18 -24.89 10.54
N ARG A 96 -0.65 -25.52 9.47
CA ARG A 96 0.61 -25.13 8.85
C ARG A 96 0.55 -23.71 8.29
N ALA A 97 -0.53 -23.35 7.60
CA ALA A 97 -0.69 -22.00 7.05
C ALA A 97 -0.80 -20.94 8.15
N ARG A 98 -1.50 -21.23 9.24
CA ARG A 98 -1.58 -20.34 10.42
C ARG A 98 -0.21 -20.13 11.06
N GLN A 99 0.55 -21.21 11.23
CA GLN A 99 1.93 -21.13 11.72
C GLN A 99 2.85 -20.37 10.76
N ALA A 100 2.67 -20.51 9.45
CA ALA A 100 3.43 -19.77 8.46
C ALA A 100 3.19 -18.25 8.59
N VAL A 101 1.93 -17.83 8.75
CA VAL A 101 1.58 -16.42 8.99
C VAL A 101 2.16 -15.90 10.30
N GLU A 102 2.04 -16.64 11.40
CA GLU A 102 2.63 -16.24 12.69
C GLU A 102 4.16 -16.11 12.61
N ASN A 103 4.82 -17.04 11.92
CA ASN A 103 6.25 -16.98 11.68
C ASN A 103 6.65 -15.80 10.81
N TRP A 104 5.84 -15.46 9.80
CA TRP A 104 6.06 -14.29 8.95
C TRP A 104 5.84 -12.97 9.71
N ILE A 105 4.83 -12.89 10.58
CA ILE A 105 4.62 -11.71 11.43
C ILE A 105 5.84 -11.45 12.32
N LYS A 106 6.46 -12.51 12.86
CA LYS A 106 7.65 -12.40 13.72
C LYS A 106 8.95 -12.14 12.97
N ASN A 107 9.15 -12.80 11.83
CA ASN A 107 10.47 -12.84 11.16
C ASN A 107 10.50 -12.07 9.84
N GLY A 108 9.35 -11.83 9.22
CA GLY A 108 9.23 -11.29 7.88
C GLY A 108 9.37 -12.36 6.82
N GLY A 109 9.40 -11.90 5.58
CA GLY A 109 9.60 -12.74 4.41
C GLY A 109 8.71 -12.34 3.24
N LYS A 110 8.85 -13.08 2.14
CA LYS A 110 8.09 -12.82 0.91
C LYS A 110 6.62 -13.04 1.14
N THR A 111 5.80 -12.18 0.54
CA THR A 111 4.36 -12.25 0.77
C THR A 111 3.56 -11.57 -0.33
N PHE A 112 2.31 -11.99 -0.48
CA PHE A 112 1.39 -11.46 -1.49
C PHE A 112 -0.07 -11.53 -1.04
N PRO A 113 -0.86 -10.47 -1.26
CA PRO A 113 -2.32 -10.55 -1.31
C PRO A 113 -2.79 -10.95 -2.71
N GLU A 114 -3.86 -11.74 -2.81
CA GLU A 114 -4.54 -12.02 -4.07
C GLU A 114 -5.01 -10.71 -4.74
N GLY A 115 -4.68 -10.52 -6.02
CA GLY A 115 -4.99 -9.29 -6.77
C GLY A 115 -3.98 -8.14 -6.59
N VAL A 116 -3.05 -8.25 -5.64
CA VAL A 116 -1.94 -7.30 -5.45
C VAL A 116 -0.60 -7.91 -5.88
N GLY A 117 -0.40 -9.22 -5.71
CA GLY A 117 0.88 -9.86 -6.03
C GLY A 117 1.95 -9.55 -4.96
N ASP A 118 3.23 -9.70 -5.31
CA ASP A 118 4.33 -9.47 -4.38
C ASP A 118 4.30 -8.02 -3.86
N VAL A 119 4.30 -7.86 -2.54
CA VAL A 119 4.21 -6.55 -1.87
C VAL A 119 5.51 -5.76 -1.90
N GLN A 120 6.61 -6.41 -2.30
CA GLN A 120 7.91 -5.76 -2.50
C GLN A 120 8.06 -5.18 -3.90
N ASP A 121 7.15 -5.50 -4.81
CA ASP A 121 7.11 -4.89 -6.12
C ASP A 121 6.85 -3.38 -5.96
N PRO A 122 7.65 -2.50 -6.60
CA PRO A 122 7.41 -1.05 -6.59
C PRO A 122 5.99 -0.65 -6.99
N GLU A 123 5.32 -1.46 -7.81
CA GLU A 123 3.94 -1.22 -8.28
C GLU A 123 2.87 -1.76 -7.32
N ALA A 124 3.25 -2.46 -6.24
CA ALA A 124 2.30 -3.00 -5.28
C ALA A 124 1.38 -1.94 -4.63
N PRO A 125 1.87 -0.75 -4.20
CA PRO A 125 1.01 0.31 -3.69
C PRO A 125 -0.09 0.70 -4.69
N SER A 126 0.26 0.93 -5.96
CA SER A 126 -0.69 1.25 -7.03
C SER A 126 -1.73 0.15 -7.21
N ARG A 127 -1.31 -1.11 -7.22
CA ARG A 127 -2.23 -2.26 -7.33
C ARG A 127 -3.19 -2.39 -6.15
N VAL A 128 -2.75 -2.07 -4.92
CA VAL A 128 -3.63 -2.02 -3.74
C VAL A 128 -4.71 -0.94 -3.94
N LEU A 129 -4.35 0.23 -4.45
CA LEU A 129 -5.28 1.32 -4.70
C LEU A 129 -6.28 0.95 -5.79
N HIS A 130 -5.83 0.37 -6.91
CA HIS A 130 -6.72 -0.13 -7.96
C HIS A 130 -7.72 -1.16 -7.42
N LEU A 131 -7.22 -2.15 -6.66
CA LEU A 131 -8.08 -3.14 -6.02
C LEU A 131 -9.12 -2.48 -5.11
N SER A 132 -8.71 -1.45 -4.37
CA SER A 132 -9.58 -0.71 -3.46
C SER A 132 -10.65 0.11 -4.20
N VAL A 133 -10.29 0.79 -5.30
CA VAL A 133 -11.23 1.48 -6.20
C VAL A 133 -12.26 0.49 -6.76
N ASP A 134 -11.80 -0.65 -7.27
CA ASP A 134 -12.68 -1.67 -7.84
C ASP A 134 -13.67 -2.21 -6.79
N MET A 135 -13.21 -2.43 -5.56
CA MET A 135 -14.07 -2.86 -4.46
C MET A 135 -15.09 -1.79 -4.07
N THR A 136 -14.69 -0.52 -3.94
CA THR A 136 -15.59 0.56 -3.56
C THR A 136 -16.61 0.90 -4.65
N GLN A 137 -16.24 0.82 -5.93
CA GLN A 137 -17.18 1.02 -7.05
C GLN A 137 -18.28 -0.05 -7.09
N ARG A 138 -17.99 -1.28 -6.64
CA ARG A 138 -18.98 -2.36 -6.56
C ARG A 138 -20.01 -2.14 -5.44
N LEU A 139 -19.72 -1.27 -4.46
CA LEU A 139 -20.64 -0.86 -3.41
C LEU A 139 -21.67 0.15 -3.95
N LYS A 140 -22.60 -0.31 -4.81
CA LYS A 140 -23.63 0.51 -5.48
C LYS A 140 -24.61 1.26 -4.56
N VAL A 141 -24.57 1.08 -3.23
CA VAL A 141 -25.71 1.38 -2.35
C VAL A 141 -25.57 2.66 -1.52
N TRP A 142 -24.41 3.31 -1.45
CA TRP A 142 -24.27 4.47 -0.55
C TRP A 142 -23.57 5.65 -1.22
N LYS A 143 -24.17 6.85 -1.15
CA LYS A 143 -23.53 8.13 -1.56
C LYS A 143 -22.13 8.33 -0.95
N MET A 144 -21.78 7.63 0.15
CA MET A 144 -20.43 7.58 0.70
C MET A 144 -19.40 6.88 -0.20
N ALA A 145 -19.78 5.89 -1.01
CA ALA A 145 -18.87 5.21 -1.94
C ALA A 145 -18.30 6.16 -3.00
N SER A 146 -19.03 7.21 -3.40
CA SER A 146 -18.56 8.23 -4.33
C SER A 146 -17.43 9.07 -3.73
N ASN A 147 -17.64 9.62 -2.52
CA ASN A 147 -16.64 10.46 -1.85
C ASN A 147 -15.39 9.65 -1.46
N VAL A 148 -15.57 8.37 -1.13
CA VAL A 148 -14.44 7.54 -0.72
C VAL A 148 -13.67 6.97 -1.92
N SER A 149 -14.34 6.63 -3.01
CA SER A 149 -13.63 6.29 -4.25
C SER A 149 -12.75 7.45 -4.71
N GLU A 150 -13.16 8.69 -4.46
CA GLU A 150 -12.34 9.87 -4.75
C GLU A 150 -11.02 9.89 -3.96
N ILE A 151 -11.00 9.43 -2.70
CA ILE A 151 -9.76 9.32 -1.91
C ILE A 151 -8.79 8.36 -2.59
N PHE A 152 -9.26 7.18 -2.99
CA PHE A 152 -8.43 6.20 -3.66
C PHE A 152 -7.96 6.66 -5.04
N VAL A 153 -8.83 7.32 -5.80
CA VAL A 153 -8.46 7.91 -7.09
C VAL A 153 -7.38 8.98 -6.92
N ARG A 154 -7.49 9.84 -5.90
CA ARG A 154 -6.46 10.87 -5.62
C ARG A 154 -5.13 10.26 -5.19
N LEU A 155 -5.16 9.23 -4.34
CA LEU A 155 -3.94 8.50 -3.97
C LEU A 155 -3.33 7.81 -5.19
N LEU A 156 -4.14 7.20 -6.04
CA LEU A 156 -3.67 6.51 -7.24
C LEU A 156 -3.03 7.48 -8.23
N GLN A 157 -3.69 8.61 -8.50
CA GLN A 157 -3.14 9.68 -9.35
C GLN A 157 -1.80 10.19 -8.83
N ARG A 158 -1.63 10.23 -7.50
CA ARG A 158 -0.36 10.62 -6.89
C ARG A 158 0.72 9.56 -7.12
N GLU A 159 0.42 8.27 -6.90
CA GLU A 159 1.38 7.19 -7.17
C GLU A 159 1.80 7.14 -8.66
N GLU A 160 0.84 7.28 -9.58
CA GLU A 160 1.12 7.29 -11.03
C GLU A 160 2.00 8.48 -11.45
N GLN A 161 1.79 9.66 -10.85
CA GLN A 161 2.63 10.83 -11.08
C GLN A 161 4.05 10.64 -10.54
N GLU A 162 4.20 10.08 -9.34
CA GLU A 162 5.50 9.77 -8.73
C GLU A 162 6.27 8.73 -9.56
N ALA A 163 5.59 7.68 -10.05
CA ALA A 163 6.18 6.68 -10.93
C ALA A 163 6.65 7.27 -12.28
N THR A 164 5.86 8.16 -12.88
CA THR A 164 6.22 8.84 -14.14
C THR A 164 7.44 9.75 -13.94
N GLN A 165 7.49 10.51 -12.84
CA GLN A 165 8.63 11.37 -12.53
C GLN A 165 9.92 10.58 -12.25
N GLN A 166 9.82 9.41 -11.59
CA GLN A 166 10.96 8.51 -11.39
C GLN A 166 11.45 7.90 -12.70
N HIS A 167 10.54 7.55 -13.61
CA HIS A 167 10.89 7.02 -14.93
C HIS A 167 11.64 8.06 -15.77
N ASP A 168 11.16 9.29 -15.80
CA ASP A 168 11.80 10.40 -16.51
C ASP A 168 13.18 10.73 -15.90
N ALA A 169 13.28 10.81 -14.57
CA ALA A 169 14.56 11.07 -13.89
C ALA A 169 15.63 10.01 -14.20
N ASN A 170 15.24 8.74 -14.35
CA ASN A 170 16.15 7.65 -14.70
C ASN A 170 16.56 7.67 -16.18
N MET A 171 15.68 8.13 -17.08
CA MET A 171 16.02 8.31 -18.51
C MET A 171 17.00 9.46 -18.77
N PHE A 172 17.00 10.51 -17.97
CA PHE A 172 17.92 11.65 -18.14
C PHE A 172 19.29 11.47 -17.47
N GLN A 173 19.51 10.36 -16.75
CA GLN A 173 20.78 10.03 -16.10
C GLN A 173 21.55 8.86 -16.76
N SER A 174 21.01 8.30 -17.84
CA SER A 174 21.67 7.27 -18.68
C SER A 174 22.22 7.85 -19.97
#